data_AF-A0A1V3REX3-F1
#
_entry.id   AF-A0A1V3REX3-F1
#
_cell.length_a   1.000
_cell.length_b   1.000
_cell.length_c   1.000
_cell.angle_alpha   90.00
_cell.angle_beta   90.00
_cell.angle_gamma   90.00
#
_symmetry.space_group_name_H-M   'P 1'
#
loop_
_entity.id
_entity.type
_entity.pdbx_description
1 polymer ?
#
loop_
_entity_poly.entity_id
_entity_poly.type
_entity_poly.pdbx_seq_one_letter_code
_entity_poly.pdbx_strand_id
1 'polypeptide(L)'
;MADLFLDTDVAFDLVSGREPFSVQSKRLLTLHSLEEVSFSISSCSILNLIYLSSQTYKLSNWEIKLTAFLKSCHWLDTSKKARFSRP
;
A
#
# COMPACT_ATOMS: atom_id res chain seq x y z
N MET A 1 -1.02 19.08 -1.36
CA MET A 1 -0.72 17.65 -1.48
C MET A 1 -1.25 16.95 -0.25
N ALA A 2 -2.21 16.04 -0.44
CA ALA A 2 -2.82 15.29 0.66
C ALA A 2 -2.07 13.96 0.88
N ASP A 3 -1.84 13.58 2.13
CA ASP A 3 -1.23 12.27 2.43
C ASP A 3 -2.31 11.21 2.62
N LEU A 4 -2.28 10.18 1.78
CA LEU A 4 -3.21 9.06 1.83
C LEU A 4 -2.53 7.87 2.52
N PHE A 5 -3.02 7.55 3.70
CA PHE A 5 -2.64 6.31 4.38
C PHE A 5 -3.35 5.12 3.73
N LEU A 6 -2.56 4.21 3.15
CA LEU A 6 -3.06 3.05 2.44
C LEU A 6 -3.24 1.86 3.39
N ASP A 7 -4.45 1.32 3.41
CA ASP A 7 -4.69 0.00 3.98
C ASP A 7 -4.14 -1.11 3.05
N THR A 8 -3.93 -2.29 3.63
CA THR A 8 -3.33 -3.46 2.97
C THR A 8 -4.07 -3.85 1.70
N ASP A 9 -5.40 -3.90 1.71
CA ASP A 9 -6.19 -4.33 0.56
C ASP A 9 -6.08 -3.34 -0.60
N VAL A 10 -6.14 -2.03 -0.32
CA VAL A 10 -5.98 -0.98 -1.32
C VAL A 10 -4.58 -1.03 -1.92
N ALA A 11 -3.55 -1.15 -1.08
CA ALA A 11 -2.17 -1.29 -1.54
C ALA A 11 -1.97 -2.58 -2.36
N PHE A 12 -2.64 -3.67 -1.99
CA PHE A 12 -2.58 -4.92 -2.73
C PHE A 12 -3.23 -4.78 -4.10
N ASP A 13 -4.39 -4.12 -4.20
CA ASP A 13 -5.07 -3.88 -5.47
C ASP A 13 -4.24 -2.97 -6.39
N LEU A 14 -3.51 -1.99 -5.84
CA LEU A 14 -2.56 -1.15 -6.58
C LEU A 14 -1.39 -1.95 -7.16
N VAL A 15 -0.84 -2.89 -6.39
CA VAL A 15 0.31 -3.72 -6.79
C VAL A 15 -0.08 -4.84 -7.73
N SER A 16 -1.20 -5.51 -7.46
CA SER A 16 -1.64 -6.71 -8.16
C SER A 16 -2.39 -6.41 -9.45
N GLY A 17 -3.07 -5.27 -9.53
CA GLY A 17 -4.01 -4.96 -10.60
C GLY A 17 -5.25 -5.86 -10.58
N ARG A 18 -5.61 -6.41 -9.40
CA ARG A 18 -6.74 -7.31 -9.22
C ARG A 18 -8.07 -6.62 -9.53
N GLU A 19 -8.90 -7.27 -10.34
CA GLU A 19 -10.28 -6.84 -10.60
C GLU A 19 -11.21 -7.27 -9.44
N PRO A 20 -12.30 -6.51 -9.16
CA PRO A 20 -12.80 -5.34 -9.89
C PRO A 20 -12.18 -4.00 -9.45
N PHE A 21 -11.30 -4.02 -8.45
CA PHE A 21 -10.83 -2.81 -7.76
C PHE A 21 -9.66 -2.10 -8.48
N SER A 22 -9.10 -2.72 -9.51
CA SER A 22 -8.01 -2.19 -10.33
C SER A 22 -8.35 -0.83 -10.94
N VAL A 23 -9.62 -0.61 -11.32
CA VAL A 23 -10.06 0.62 -11.98
C VAL A 23 -10.01 1.81 -11.03
N GLN A 24 -10.47 1.63 -9.79
CA GLN A 24 -10.46 2.66 -8.76
C GLN A 24 -9.05 2.91 -8.25
N SER A 25 -8.27 1.86 -8.03
CA SER A 25 -6.89 1.97 -7.55
C SER A 25 -5.98 2.67 -8.57
N LYS A 26 -6.16 2.43 -9.87
CA LYS A 26 -5.44 3.17 -10.94
C LYS A 26 -5.64 4.69 -10.88
N ARG A 27 -6.82 5.17 -10.47
CA ARG A 27 -7.05 6.61 -10.31
C ARG A 27 -6.16 7.22 -9.23
N LEU A 28 -5.89 6.47 -8.15
CA LEU A 28 -4.95 6.90 -7.11
C LEU A 28 -3.52 7.01 -7.67
N LEU A 29 -3.08 6.06 -8.52
CA LEU A 29 -1.78 6.15 -9.18
C LEU A 29 -1.68 7.38 -10.09
N THR A 30 -2.76 7.73 -10.80
CA THR A 30 -2.81 8.96 -11.61
C THR A 30 -2.63 10.19 -10.73
N LEU A 31 -3.39 10.31 -9.64
CA LEU A 31 -3.27 11.44 -8.70
C LEU A 31 -1.87 11.52 -8.08
N HIS A 32 -1.26 10.38 -7.76
CA HIS A 32 0.10 10.31 -7.24
C HIS A 32 1.13 10.76 -8.29
N SER A 33 0.95 10.39 -9.56
CA SER A 33 1.82 10.83 -10.66
C SER A 33 1.72 12.33 -10.97
N LEU A 34 0.58 12.94 -10.63
CA LEU A 34 0.35 14.38 -10.73
C LEU A 34 0.80 15.15 -9.49
N GLU A 35 1.44 14.48 -8.52
CA GLU A 35 1.88 15.06 -7.24
C GLU A 35 0.74 15.70 -6.42
N GLU A 36 -0.51 15.25 -6.64
CA GLU A 36 -1.67 15.73 -5.88
C GLU A 36 -1.80 15.01 -4.53
N VAL A 37 -1.40 13.74 -4.49
CA VAL A 37 -1.43 12.88 -3.30
C VAL A 37 -0.09 12.17 -3.09
N SER A 38 0.31 12.02 -1.84
CA SER A 38 1.37 11.11 -1.42
C SER A 38 0.78 9.85 -0.82
N PHE A 39 1.54 8.75 -0.85
CA PHE A 39 1.14 7.50 -0.21
C PHE A 39 1.97 7.22 1.03
N SER A 40 1.29 6.90 2.12
CA SER A 40 1.88 6.39 3.36
C SER A 40 1.38 4.99 3.63
N ILE A 41 2.25 4.08 4.07
CA ILE A 41 1.88 2.71 4.41
C ILE A 41 2.57 2.26 5.70
N SER A 42 1.86 1.49 6.54
CA SER A 42 2.46 0.94 7.76
C SER A 42 3.39 -0.23 7.49
N SER A 43 4.42 -0.40 8.31
CA SER A 43 5.29 -1.58 8.26
C SER A 43 4.54 -2.91 8.41
N CYS A 44 3.46 -2.94 9.20
CA CYS A 44 2.58 -4.11 9.33
C CYS A 44 1.87 -4.45 8.01
N SER A 45 1.31 -3.44 7.33
CA SER A 45 0.67 -3.61 6.02
C SER A 45 1.67 -4.08 4.96
N ILE A 46 2.93 -3.64 5.01
CA ILE A 46 3.99 -4.13 4.12
C ILE A 46 4.21 -5.64 4.30
N LEU A 47 4.28 -6.14 5.54
CA LEU A 47 4.42 -7.58 5.80
C LEU A 47 3.24 -8.37 5.25
N ASN A 48 2.02 -7.86 5.43
CA ASN A 48 0.83 -8.48 4.87
C ASN A 48 0.87 -8.48 3.33
N LEU A 49 1.32 -7.40 2.69
CA LEU A 49 1.48 -7.35 1.23
C LEU A 49 2.46 -8.40 0.72
N ILE A 50 3.58 -8.60 1.41
CA ILE A 50 4.55 -9.65 1.06
C ILE A 50 3.91 -11.03 1.16
N TYR A 51 3.19 -11.30 2.25
CA TYR A 51 2.51 -12.59 2.45
C TYR A 51 1.42 -12.84 1.39
N LEU A 52 0.57 -11.85 1.14
CA LEU A 52 -0.49 -11.94 0.14
C LEU A 52 0.08 -12.15 -1.26
N SER A 53 1.14 -11.42 -1.61
CA SER A 53 1.72 -11.47 -2.95
C SER A 53 2.51 -12.75 -3.22
N SER A 54 3.25 -13.25 -2.22
CA SER A 54 4.13 -14.42 -2.38
C SER A 54 3.44 -15.76 -2.11
N GLN A 55 2.64 -15.85 -1.04
CA GLN A 55 2.09 -17.13 -0.56
C GLN A 55 0.63 -17.33 -0.97
N THR A 56 -0.19 -16.29 -0.84
CA THR A 56 -1.63 -16.41 -1.03
C THR A 56 -2.00 -16.37 -2.51
N TYR A 57 -1.68 -15.27 -3.19
CA TYR A 57 -2.03 -15.05 -4.60
C TYR A 57 -0.93 -15.43 -5.58
N LYS A 58 0.29 -15.68 -5.08
CA LYS A 58 1.45 -16.12 -5.88
C LYS A 58 1.65 -15.26 -7.13
N LEU A 59 1.62 -13.95 -6.95
CA LEU A 59 1.74 -12.98 -8.03
C LEU A 59 3.08 -13.18 -8.76
N SER A 60 3.03 -13.20 -10.09
CA SER A 60 4.25 -13.22 -10.89
C SER A 60 5.04 -11.93 -10.68
N ASN A 61 6.36 -12.09 -10.51
CA ASN A 61 7.30 -10.99 -10.29
C ASN A 61 6.90 -10.07 -9.10
N TRP A 62 6.31 -10.66 -8.05
CA TRP A 62 5.78 -9.92 -6.91
C TRP A 62 6.83 -9.05 -6.21
N GLU A 63 8.07 -9.53 -6.11
CA GLU A 63 9.19 -8.80 -5.51
C GLU A 63 9.45 -7.49 -6.24
N ILE A 64 9.49 -7.53 -7.57
CA ILE A 64 9.73 -6.37 -8.43
C ILE A 64 8.57 -5.37 -8.29
N LYS A 65 7.33 -5.87 -8.35
CA LYS A 65 6.13 -5.03 -8.23
C LYS A 65 6.03 -4.34 -6.87
N LEU A 66 6.22 -5.08 -5.78
CA LEU A 66 6.22 -4.51 -4.43
C LEU A 66 7.37 -3.53 -4.24
N THR A 67 8.57 -3.85 -4.70
CA THR A 67 9.72 -2.95 -4.55
C THR A 67 9.49 -1.63 -5.29
N ALA A 68 8.94 -1.67 -6.51
CA ALA A 68 8.60 -0.47 -7.27
C ALA A 68 7.54 0.38 -6.55
N PHE A 69 6.48 -0.25 -6.06
CA PHE A 69 5.43 0.42 -5.31
C PHE A 69 5.93 1.03 -4.00
N LEU A 70 6.67 0.27 -3.19
CA LEU A 70 7.14 0.73 -1.88
C LEU A 70 8.17 1.86 -1.98
N LYS A 71 8.92 1.96 -3.08
CA LYS A 71 9.81 3.12 -3.37
C LYS A 71 9.04 4.42 -3.58
N SER A 72 7.78 4.33 -3.99
CA SER A 72 6.89 5.50 -4.16
C SER A 72 6.12 5.84 -2.89
N CYS A 73 6.23 5.05 -1.81
CA CYS A 73 5.48 5.26 -0.58
C CYS A 73 6.39 5.72 0.56
N HIS A 74 5.86 6.56 1.44
CA HIS A 74 6.44 6.86 2.75
C HIS A 74 6.11 5.74 3.75
N TRP A 75 7.12 5.26 4.48
CA TRP A 75 6.95 4.13 5.41
C TRP A 75 6.71 4.64 6.81
N LEU A 76 5.59 4.24 7.41
CA LEU A 76 5.26 4.54 8.79
C LEU A 76 5.64 3.35 9.67
N ASP A 77 6.65 3.56 10.50
CA ASP A 77 7.02 2.60 11.52
C ASP A 77 5.96 2.56 12.64
N THR A 78 5.58 1.35 13.04
CA THR A 78 4.57 1.09 14.07
C THR A 78 5.11 1.27 15.49
N SER A 79 6.28 1.87 15.67
CA SER A 79 6.98 2.00 16.96
C SER A 79 6.34 2.98 17.98
N LYS A 80 5.12 3.48 17.73
CA LYS A 80 4.38 4.29 18.71
C LYS A 80 3.54 3.42 19.67
N LYS A 81 3.86 3.49 20.97
CA LYS A 81 3.02 3.00 22.08
C LYS A 81 1.58 3.47 21.85
N ALA A 82 0.65 2.52 21.74
CA ALA A 82 -0.77 2.81 21.75
C ALA A 82 -1.10 3.67 22.99
N ARG A 83 -1.40 4.97 22.79
CA ARG A 83 -2.05 5.75 23.84
C ARG A 83 -3.48 5.26 23.89
N PHE A 84 -3.74 4.31 24.78
CA PHE A 84 -5.06 4.13 25.32
C PHE A 84 -5.37 5.37 26.16
N SER A 85 -5.91 6.42 25.55
CA SER A 85 -6.68 7.40 26.28
C SER A 85 -7.95 6.68 26.72
N ARG A 86 -7.97 6.22 27.97
CA ARG A 86 -9.21 5.73 28.60
C ARG A 86 -10.26 6.85 28.54
N PRO A 87 -11.55 6.50 28.34
CA PRO A 87 -12.65 7.46 28.37
C PRO A 87 -12.79 8.13 29.74
#